data_AF-V6ATZ4-F1
#
_entry.id   AF-V6ATZ4-F1
#
_cell.length_a   1.000
_cell.length_b   1.000
_cell.length_c   1.000
_cell.angle_alpha   90.00
_cell.angle_beta   90.00
_cell.angle_gamma   90.00
#
_symmetry.space_group_name_H-M   'P 1'
#
loop_
_entity.id
_entity.type
_entity.pdbx_description
1 polymer ?
#
loop_
_entity_poly.entity_id
_entity_poly.type
_entity_poly.pdbx_seq_one_letter_code
_entity_poly.pdbx_strand_id
1 'polypeptide(L)'
;MGTLIVALKINLIKTTHSLHTMLFGVFATHNPESCPLNNKNSKRIFIEMGGKLKSAQRKFRIAKIIGFYMSVLEHQWVIMMDAKDAHDIEKFCIEVGISAISTVKIVPMSDFANSLKKFKSLE
;
A
#
# COMPACT_ATOMS: atom_id res chain seq x y z
N MET A 1 -41.31 47.72 0.49
CA MET A 1 -41.35 46.26 0.19
C MET A 1 -40.40 46.04 -0.98
N GLY A 2 -39.10 45.86 -0.74
CA GLY A 2 -38.47 44.60 -0.32
C GLY A 2 -37.58 44.11 -1.48
N THR A 3 -36.50 44.82 -1.80
CA THR A 3 -35.11 44.46 -1.47
C THR A 3 -34.62 43.16 -2.13
N LEU A 4 -33.88 43.32 -3.24
CA LEU A 4 -32.59 42.70 -3.50
C LEU A 4 -32.48 41.18 -3.18
N ILE A 5 -32.89 40.33 -4.11
CA ILE A 5 -32.46 38.92 -4.12
C ILE A 5 -31.01 38.91 -4.61
N VAL A 6 -30.09 39.11 -3.67
CA VAL A 6 -28.65 38.94 -3.85
C VAL A 6 -28.35 37.45 -4.06
N ALA A 7 -27.56 37.20 -5.09
CA ALA A 7 -26.97 35.94 -5.45
C ALA A 7 -26.28 35.26 -4.24
N LEU A 8 -26.67 34.01 -3.98
CA LEU A 8 -25.80 33.04 -3.31
C LEU A 8 -25.79 31.76 -4.16
N LYS A 9 -25.00 31.81 -5.24
CA LYS A 9 -24.38 30.60 -5.79
C LYS A 9 -23.40 30.10 -4.72
N ILE A 10 -23.84 29.14 -3.93
CA ILE A 10 -22.98 28.37 -3.05
C ILE A 10 -22.04 27.58 -3.98
N ASN A 11 -20.86 28.16 -4.24
CA ASN A 11 -19.72 27.42 -4.78
C ASN A 11 -19.30 26.42 -3.69
N LEU A 12 -19.82 25.20 -3.78
CA LEU A 12 -19.15 24.04 -3.17
C LEU A 12 -17.81 23.88 -3.88
N ILE A 13 -16.79 24.57 -3.36
CA ILE A 13 -15.41 24.20 -3.58
C ILE A 13 -15.27 22.81 -2.97
N LYS A 14 -15.37 21.77 -3.81
CA LYS A 14 -14.81 20.47 -3.47
C LYS A 14 -13.32 20.71 -3.30
N THR A 15 -12.87 21.00 -2.09
CA THR A 15 -11.49 20.77 -1.69
C THR A 15 -11.30 19.26 -1.78
N THR A 16 -10.92 18.79 -2.98
CA THR A 16 -10.22 17.53 -3.12
C THR A 16 -8.94 17.70 -2.32
N HIS A 17 -8.98 17.34 -1.04
CA HIS A 17 -7.76 16.98 -0.35
C HIS A 17 -7.15 15.85 -1.17
N SER A 18 -6.15 16.19 -1.99
CA SER A 18 -5.21 15.22 -2.49
C SER A 18 -4.68 14.50 -1.26
N LEU A 19 -5.10 13.24 -1.06
CA LEU A 19 -4.51 12.39 -0.04
C LEU A 19 -3.04 12.30 -0.43
N HIS A 20 -2.17 12.94 0.35
CA HIS A 20 -0.74 12.80 0.14
C HIS A 20 -0.39 11.35 0.46
N THR A 21 -0.15 10.58 -0.59
CA THR A 21 0.29 9.19 -0.52
C THR A 21 1.76 9.12 -0.87
N MET A 22 2.50 8.31 -0.14
CA MET A 22 3.89 7.99 -0.41
C MET A 22 3.98 6.60 -1.05
N LEU A 23 4.99 6.42 -1.89
CA LEU A 23 5.33 5.14 -2.47
C LEU A 23 6.14 4.32 -1.47
N PHE A 24 5.72 3.09 -1.23
CA PHE A 24 6.44 2.13 -0.40
C PHE A 24 6.72 0.84 -1.17
N GLY A 25 7.90 0.28 -0.93
CA GLY A 25 8.22 -1.11 -1.22
C GLY A 25 8.08 -1.94 0.05
N VAL A 26 7.36 -3.05 -0.03
CA VAL A 26 7.26 -4.07 1.02
C VAL A 26 7.96 -5.33 0.52
N PHE A 27 9.01 -5.72 1.22
CA PHE A 27 9.81 -6.89 0.92
C PHE A 27 9.58 -7.89 2.04
N ALA A 28 9.00 -9.05 1.72
CA ALA A 28 8.70 -10.07 2.70
C ALA A 28 9.41 -11.37 2.34
N THR A 29 10.32 -11.83 3.20
CA THR A 29 11.09 -13.06 2.98
C THR A 29 10.71 -14.13 4.00
N HIS A 30 10.67 -15.38 3.56
CA HIS A 30 10.40 -16.53 4.41
C HIS A 30 11.48 -17.60 4.23
N ASN A 31 11.57 -18.52 5.17
CA ASN A 31 12.45 -19.70 5.03
C ASN A 31 11.74 -20.83 4.27
N PRO A 32 12.47 -21.81 3.72
CA PRO A 32 11.87 -22.94 3.00
C PRO A 32 10.83 -23.73 3.80
N GLU A 33 10.98 -23.80 5.13
CA GLU A 33 10.07 -24.48 6.06
C GLU A 33 8.72 -23.77 6.20
N SER A 34 8.68 -22.47 5.92
CA SER A 34 7.46 -21.66 5.91
C SER A 34 6.86 -21.52 4.51
N CYS A 35 7.50 -22.11 3.49
CA CYS A 35 7.01 -22.02 2.11
C CYS A 35 5.63 -22.68 1.98
N PRO A 36 4.62 -22.02 1.38
CA PRO A 36 3.30 -22.61 1.12
C PRO A 36 3.31 -23.92 0.33
N LEU A 37 4.38 -24.21 -0.41
CA LEU A 37 4.55 -25.48 -1.12
C LEU A 37 4.92 -26.63 -0.17
N ASN A 38 5.63 -26.33 0.92
CA ASN A 38 6.19 -27.33 1.84
C ASN A 38 5.43 -27.39 3.18
N ASN A 39 4.66 -26.34 3.52
CA ASN A 39 4.01 -26.18 4.82
C ASN A 39 2.50 -25.99 4.68
N LYS A 40 1.73 -26.92 5.24
CA LYS A 40 0.25 -26.90 5.18
C LYS A 40 -0.35 -25.68 5.88
N ASN A 41 0.22 -25.23 7.00
CA ASN A 41 -0.26 -24.06 7.72
C ASN A 41 -0.01 -22.78 6.90
N SER A 42 1.20 -22.62 6.36
CA SER A 42 1.52 -21.48 5.49
C SER A 42 0.66 -21.47 4.22
N LYS A 43 0.40 -22.65 3.64
CA LYS A 43 -0.52 -22.79 2.50
C LYS A 43 -1.93 -22.30 2.83
N ARG A 44 -2.46 -22.66 4.00
CA ARG A 44 -3.75 -22.17 4.47
C ARG A 44 -3.74 -20.65 4.62
N ILE A 45 -2.74 -20.09 5.30
CA ILE A 45 -2.58 -18.64 5.47
C ILE A 45 -2.53 -17.93 4.12
N PHE A 46 -1.76 -18.46 3.16
CA PHE A 46 -1.64 -17.93 1.81
C PHE A 46 -2.99 -17.88 1.07
N ILE A 47 -3.80 -18.95 1.17
CA ILE A 47 -5.13 -18.99 0.56
C ILE A 47 -6.08 -17.99 1.23
N GLU A 48 -6.11 -17.96 2.57
CA GLU A 48 -6.95 -17.03 3.33
C GLU A 48 -6.61 -15.56 3.06
N MET A 49 -5.33 -15.26 2.87
CA MET A 49 -4.83 -13.93 2.55
C MET A 49 -5.57 -13.34 1.34
N GLY A 50 -5.75 -14.12 0.28
CA GLY A 50 -6.47 -13.69 -0.94
C GLY A 50 -7.87 -13.15 -0.65
N GLY A 51 -8.57 -13.72 0.33
CA GLY A 51 -9.89 -13.24 0.78
C GLY A 51 -9.85 -11.96 1.63
N LYS A 52 -8.72 -11.66 2.27
CA LYS A 52 -8.54 -10.53 3.20
C LYS A 52 -7.97 -9.27 2.53
N LEU A 53 -7.26 -9.40 1.40
CA LEU A 53 -6.56 -8.28 0.75
C LEU A 53 -7.45 -7.06 0.52
N LYS A 54 -8.61 -7.23 -0.13
CA LYS A 54 -9.46 -6.10 -0.53
C LYS A 54 -10.08 -5.38 0.67
N SER A 55 -10.46 -6.11 1.73
CA SER A 55 -11.03 -5.50 2.95
C SER A 55 -9.94 -4.82 3.79
N ALA A 56 -8.78 -5.47 3.96
CA ALA A 56 -7.64 -4.90 4.66
C ALA A 56 -7.10 -3.64 3.97
N GLN A 57 -7.01 -3.64 2.64
CA GLN A 57 -6.59 -2.46 1.87
C GLN A 57 -7.44 -1.23 2.21
N ARG A 58 -8.78 -1.39 2.26
CA ARG A 58 -9.70 -0.31 2.64
C ARG A 58 -9.56 0.07 4.11
N LYS A 59 -9.48 -0.92 5.00
CA LYS A 59 -9.37 -0.73 6.46
C LYS A 59 -8.14 0.09 6.84
N PHE A 60 -7.00 -0.17 6.21
CA PHE A 60 -5.72 0.46 6.52
C PHE A 60 -5.32 1.53 5.50
N ARG A 61 -6.28 2.21 4.87
CA ARG A 61 -6.04 3.40 4.03
C ARG A 61 -4.91 3.24 2.99
N ILE A 62 -4.72 2.02 2.49
CA ILE A 62 -3.82 1.74 1.39
C ILE A 62 -4.51 2.22 0.12
N ALA A 63 -4.06 3.35 -0.42
CA ALA A 63 -4.68 3.96 -1.58
C ALA A 63 -4.62 3.03 -2.79
N LYS A 64 -3.47 2.37 -2.99
CA LYS A 64 -3.27 1.43 -4.10
C LYS A 64 -2.24 0.36 -3.75
N ILE A 65 -2.53 -0.89 -4.13
CA ILE A 65 -1.50 -1.91 -4.30
C ILE A 65 -1.10 -1.82 -5.78
N ILE A 66 0.08 -1.27 -6.05
CA ILE A 66 0.59 -1.04 -7.41
C ILE A 66 0.97 -2.36 -8.06
N GLY A 67 1.58 -3.25 -7.28
CA GLY A 67 1.98 -4.58 -7.72
C GLY A 67 2.22 -5.49 -6.53
N PHE A 68 1.99 -6.79 -6.73
CA PHE A 68 2.18 -7.84 -5.73
C PHE A 68 2.83 -9.02 -6.44
N TYR A 69 4.14 -9.14 -6.27
CA TYR A 69 4.96 -10.10 -7.00
C TYR A 69 5.60 -11.09 -6.01
N MET A 70 5.91 -12.29 -6.51
CA MET A 70 6.58 -13.32 -5.74
C MET A 70 7.73 -13.89 -6.56
N SER A 71 8.92 -13.95 -5.97
CA SER A 71 10.01 -14.79 -6.42
C SER A 71 10.00 -16.07 -5.59
N VAL A 72 9.49 -17.14 -6.20
CA VAL A 72 9.30 -18.43 -5.50
C VAL A 72 10.65 -19.02 -5.07
N LEU A 73 11.65 -18.96 -5.95
CA LEU A 73 12.99 -19.51 -5.68
C LEU A 73 13.72 -18.73 -4.56
N GLU A 74 13.55 -17.41 -4.54
CA GLU A 74 14.17 -16.53 -3.53
C GLU A 74 13.37 -16.47 -2.22
N HIS A 75 12.26 -17.22 -2.11
CA HIS A 75 11.33 -17.15 -0.99
C HIS A 75 10.92 -15.71 -0.61
N GLN A 76 10.79 -14.84 -1.61
CA GLN A 76 10.61 -13.41 -1.42
C GLN A 76 9.38 -12.87 -2.12
N TRP A 77 8.66 -11.98 -1.45
CA TRP A 77 7.54 -11.23 -1.99
C TRP A 77 7.98 -9.78 -2.14
N VAL A 78 7.58 -9.15 -3.23
CA VAL A 78 7.84 -7.74 -3.52
C VAL A 78 6.50 -7.07 -3.83
N ILE A 79 6.09 -6.18 -2.94
CA ILE A 79 4.80 -5.50 -3.04
C ILE A 79 5.06 -4.00 -3.10
N MET A 80 4.52 -3.33 -4.10
CA MET A 80 4.58 -1.87 -4.22
C MET A 80 3.23 -1.29 -3.83
N MET A 81 3.23 -0.30 -2.95
CA MET A 81 1.99 0.25 -2.37
C MET A 81 2.05 1.78 -2.31
N ASP A 82 0.97 2.43 -2.69
CA ASP A 82 0.70 3.83 -2.32
C ASP A 82 -0.07 3.82 -1.01
N ALA A 83 0.52 4.42 0.03
CA ALA A 83 -0.08 4.49 1.36
C ALA A 83 0.19 5.85 2.01
N LYS A 84 -0.59 6.17 3.05
CA LYS A 84 -0.37 7.39 3.83
C LYS A 84 0.89 7.30 4.69
N ASP A 85 1.13 6.15 5.32
CA ASP A 85 2.25 5.92 6.22
C ASP A 85 2.60 4.43 6.30
N ALA A 86 3.79 4.12 6.84
CA ALA A 86 4.29 2.76 6.97
C ALA A 86 3.54 1.93 8.02
N HIS A 87 2.89 2.57 9.00
CA HIS A 87 2.20 1.88 10.08
C HIS A 87 0.89 1.24 9.63
N ASP A 88 0.19 1.89 8.70
CA ASP A 88 -0.94 1.31 8.00
C ASP A 88 -0.53 0.07 7.16
N ILE A 89 0.65 0.11 6.53
CA ILE A 89 1.21 -1.04 5.80
C ILE A 89 1.55 -2.18 6.75
N GLU A 90 2.17 -1.88 7.89
CA GLU A 90 2.47 -2.86 8.94
C GLU A 90 1.21 -3.61 9.39
N LYS A 91 0.14 -2.87 9.73
CA LYS A 91 -1.14 -3.45 10.12
C LYS A 91 -1.78 -4.27 9.00
N PHE A 92 -1.68 -3.79 7.76
CA PHE A 92 -2.11 -4.55 6.60
C PHE A 92 -1.38 -5.90 6.50
N CYS A 93 -0.05 -5.92 6.61
CA CYS A 93 0.74 -7.15 6.57
C CYS A 93 0.40 -8.13 7.68
N ILE A 94 0.09 -7.63 8.89
CA ILE A 94 -0.37 -8.44 10.02
C ILE A 94 -1.75 -9.05 9.74
N GLU A 95 -2.74 -8.22 9.38
CA GLU A 95 -4.13 -8.64 9.17
C GLU A 95 -4.26 -9.68 8.05
N VAL A 96 -3.56 -9.47 6.93
CA VAL A 96 -3.67 -10.37 5.78
C VAL A 96 -2.82 -11.63 5.95
N GLY A 97 -1.95 -11.68 6.96
CA GLY A 97 -1.14 -12.86 7.30
C GLY A 97 0.23 -12.93 6.64
N ILE A 98 0.72 -11.84 6.03
CA ILE A 98 2.07 -11.78 5.45
C ILE A 98 3.12 -11.95 6.54
N SER A 99 2.99 -11.20 7.65
CA SER A 99 3.97 -11.24 8.75
C SER A 99 3.93 -12.54 9.56
N ALA A 100 2.89 -13.37 9.38
CA ALA A 100 2.77 -14.65 10.07
C ALA A 100 3.70 -15.73 9.48
N ILE A 101 4.10 -15.57 8.22
CA ILE A 101 4.95 -16.54 7.51
C ILE A 101 6.24 -15.92 6.97
N SER A 102 6.40 -14.60 7.07
CA SER A 102 7.53 -13.86 6.49
C SER A 102 8.06 -12.79 7.44
N THR A 103 9.36 -12.53 7.37
CA THR A 103 9.96 -11.30 7.89
C THR A 103 9.69 -10.17 6.92
N VAL A 104 9.15 -9.04 7.41
CA VAL A 104 8.70 -7.93 6.57
C VAL A 104 9.61 -6.72 6.73
N LYS A 105 10.04 -6.14 5.60
CA LYS A 105 10.75 -4.85 5.51
C LYS A 105 9.91 -3.87 4.70
N ILE A 106 9.60 -2.72 5.29
CA ILE A 106 8.85 -1.63 4.65
C ILE A 106 9.82 -0.48 4.36
N VAL A 107 9.88 -0.03 3.12
CA VAL A 107 10.85 0.97 2.65
C VAL A 107 10.12 2.10 1.93
N PRO A 108 10.24 3.37 2.36
CA PRO A 108 9.77 4.50 1.57
C PRO A 108 10.63 4.63 0.30
N MET A 109 9.99 4.79 -0.85
CA MET A 109 10.64 4.82 -2.15
C MET A 109 10.36 6.14 -2.85
N SER A 110 11.25 6.52 -3.77
CA SER A 110 11.04 7.64 -4.68
C SER A 110 10.92 7.11 -6.11
N ASP A 111 9.98 7.67 -6.88
CA ASP A 111 9.94 7.42 -8.30
C ASP A 111 11.23 7.93 -8.96
N PHE A 112 11.77 7.14 -9.89
CA PHE A 112 13.04 7.47 -10.54
C PHE A 112 12.94 8.76 -11.36
N ALA A 113 11.84 8.96 -12.11
CA ALA A 113 11.68 10.16 -12.92
C ALA A 113 11.54 11.42 -12.05
N ASN A 114 10.87 11.32 -10.91
CA ASN A 114 10.82 12.40 -9.93
C ASN A 114 12.19 12.71 -9.33
N SER A 115 12.97 11.67 -9.02
CA SER A 115 14.35 11.84 -8.54
C SER A 115 15.23 12.52 -9.60
N LEU A 116 15.13 12.09 -10.86
CA LEU A 116 15.85 12.67 -11.99
C LEU A 116 15.52 14.16 -12.20
N LYS A 117 14.23 14.52 -12.15
CA LYS A 117 13.78 15.93 -12.25
C LYS A 117 14.38 16.78 -11.14
N LYS A 118 14.39 16.26 -9.90
CA LYS A 118 14.97 16.96 -8.75
C LYS A 118 16.46 17.24 -8.95
N PHE A 119 17.23 16.27 -9.43
CA PHE A 119 18.66 16.47 -9.65
C PHE A 119 18.94 17.45 -10.80
N LYS A 120 18.17 17.38 -11.90
CA LYS A 120 18.30 18.34 -13.02
C LYS A 120 17.95 19.78 -12.66
N SER A 121 17.16 20.01 -11.62
CA SER A 121 16.83 21.38 -11.15
C SER A 121 17.86 21.96 -10.18
N LEU A 122 18.89 21.19 -9.79
CA LEU A 122 19.97 21.63 -8.91
C LEU A 122 21.22 22.06 -9.69
N GLU A 123 21.24 21.83 -11.01
CA GLU A 123 22.21 22.38 -11.97
C GLU A 123 21.79 23.80 -12.38
#